data_AF-A0A1I5D0Y3-F1
#
_entry.id   AF-A0A1I5D0Y3-F1
#
_cell.length_a   1.000
_cell.length_b   1.000
_cell.length_c   1.000
_cell.angle_alpha   90.00
_cell.angle_beta   90.00
_cell.angle_gamma   90.00
#
_symmetry.space_group_name_H-M   'P 1'
#
loop_
_entity.id
_entity.type
_entity.pdbx_description
1 polymer ?
#
loop_
_entity_poly.entity_id
_entity_poly.type
_entity_poly.pdbx_seq_one_letter_code
_entity_poly.pdbx_strand_id
1 'polypeptide(L)'
;MENPKYTIALIISDWHHKDTNGIGVDYEYFVNKRRYSSTINLDLKKNEKYLLIFDSLHPKSNALLDAYKIDQLFNLPVKGWSFNELPIKVDTTKIENVVLGN
;
A
#
# COMPACT_ATOMS: atom_id res chain seq x y z
N MET A 1 8.97 7.60 9.33
CA MET A 1 7.87 6.81 9.94
C MET A 1 8.39 6.24 11.24
N GLU A 2 7.67 6.37 12.33
CA GLU A 2 8.12 5.86 13.64
C GLU A 2 7.63 4.42 13.88
N ASN A 3 6.43 4.10 13.38
CA ASN A 3 5.85 2.76 13.50
C ASN A 3 5.21 2.33 12.17
N PRO A 4 6.03 1.94 11.18
CA PRO A 4 5.52 1.44 9.92
C PRO A 4 4.76 0.13 10.13
N LYS A 5 3.54 0.09 9.61
CA LYS A 5 2.67 -1.07 9.56
C LYS A 5 2.33 -1.36 8.11
N TYR A 6 2.06 -2.62 7.82
CA TYR A 6 1.78 -3.05 6.46
C TYR A 6 0.34 -3.52 6.34
N THR A 7 -0.27 -3.30 5.19
CA THR A 7 -1.62 -3.78 4.88
C THR A 7 -1.70 -4.07 3.39
N ILE A 8 -2.83 -4.58 2.93
CA ILE A 8 -3.10 -4.78 1.50
C ILE A 8 -3.97 -3.64 1.02
N ALA A 9 -3.51 -2.99 -0.04
CA ALA A 9 -4.34 -2.12 -0.85
C ALA A 9 -4.88 -2.91 -2.06
N LEU A 10 -6.16 -2.78 -2.32
CA LEU A 10 -6.82 -3.27 -3.52
C LEU A 10 -6.96 -2.11 -4.49
N ILE A 11 -6.46 -2.29 -5.70
CA ILE A 11 -6.67 -1.34 -6.77
C ILE A 11 -8.10 -1.46 -7.30
N ILE A 12 -8.86 -0.38 -7.22
CA ILE A 12 -10.25 -0.34 -7.69
C ILE A 12 -10.42 0.42 -8.99
N SER A 13 -9.46 1.25 -9.35
CA SER A 13 -9.47 2.08 -10.57
C SER A 13 -8.45 1.57 -11.56
N ASP A 14 -8.78 1.68 -12.84
CA ASP A 14 -7.79 1.56 -13.90
C ASP A 14 -6.94 2.84 -13.92
N TRP A 15 -5.67 2.74 -14.32
CA TRP A 15 -4.82 3.90 -14.54
C TRP A 15 -5.47 4.81 -15.57
N HIS A 16 -6.00 5.94 -15.10
CA HIS A 16 -6.63 6.92 -15.97
C HIS A 16 -5.62 8.01 -16.29
N HIS A 17 -5.17 8.05 -17.54
CA HIS A 17 -4.63 9.26 -18.15
C HIS A 17 -5.79 10.25 -18.31
N LYS A 18 -5.99 11.13 -17.32
CA LYS A 18 -6.80 12.33 -17.55
C LYS A 18 -5.85 13.50 -17.79
N ASP A 19 -5.82 13.91 -19.06
CA ASP A 19 -5.00 14.92 -19.75
C ASP A 19 -4.76 16.28 -19.06
N THR A 20 -5.17 16.51 -17.81
CA THR A 20 -5.20 17.88 -17.26
C THR A 20 -4.75 18.09 -15.81
N ASN A 21 -4.56 17.10 -14.93
CA ASN A 21 -4.06 17.40 -13.57
C ASN A 21 -3.56 16.23 -12.70
N GLY A 22 -3.13 15.11 -13.29
CA GLY A 22 -2.47 14.04 -12.53
C GLY A 22 -2.83 12.66 -13.03
N ILE A 23 -1.82 11.85 -13.23
CA ILE A 23 -1.96 10.46 -13.65
C ILE A 23 -1.94 9.59 -12.40
N GLY A 24 -2.99 8.82 -12.15
CA GLY A 24 -3.02 7.99 -10.96
C GLY A 24 -4.10 6.92 -10.95
N VAL A 25 -3.95 6.04 -9.98
CA VAL A 25 -4.79 4.88 -9.72
C VAL A 25 -5.39 5.03 -8.33
N ASP A 26 -6.71 4.85 -8.23
CA ASP A 26 -7.38 4.77 -6.94
C ASP A 26 -7.29 3.37 -6.36
N TYR A 27 -6.94 3.31 -5.09
CA TYR A 27 -6.87 2.08 -4.32
C TYR A 27 -7.56 2.25 -2.97
N GLU A 28 -8.09 1.14 -2.48
CA GLU A 28 -8.74 1.05 -1.18
C GLU A 28 -7.96 0.11 -0.28
N TYR A 29 -7.86 0.43 1.01
CA TYR A 29 -7.22 -0.43 1.99
C TYR A 29 -7.98 -0.38 3.32
N PHE A 30 -7.92 -1.49 4.06
CA PHE A 30 -8.59 -1.60 5.35
C PHE A 30 -7.55 -1.57 6.47
N VAL A 31 -7.71 -0.61 7.39
CA VAL A 31 -6.86 -0.47 8.58
C VAL A 31 -7.77 -0.19 9.76
N ASN A 32 -7.58 -0.92 10.85
CA ASN A 32 -8.32 -0.77 12.09
C ASN A 32 -9.85 -0.82 11.92
N LYS A 33 -10.33 -1.75 11.07
CA LYS A 33 -11.74 -1.87 10.66
C LYS A 33 -12.33 -0.62 9.99
N ARG A 34 -11.48 0.31 9.56
CA ARG A 34 -11.87 1.47 8.75
C ARG A 34 -11.37 1.26 7.33
N ARG A 35 -12.23 1.59 6.36
CA ARG A 35 -11.86 1.64 4.95
C ARG A 35 -11.25 3.00 4.66
N TYR A 36 -10.09 2.99 4.03
CA TYR A 36 -9.41 4.15 3.50
C TYR A 36 -9.32 3.99 1.99
N SER A 37 -9.42 5.11 1.28
CA SER A 37 -9.23 5.18 -0.16
C SER A 37 -8.25 6.30 -0.44
N SER A 38 -7.32 6.06 -1.34
CA SER A 38 -6.26 7.00 -1.70
C SER A 38 -5.90 6.82 -3.17
N THR A 39 -5.31 7.85 -3.76
CA THR A 39 -4.91 7.86 -5.16
C THR A 39 -3.40 7.93 -5.23
N ILE A 40 -2.78 7.09 -6.05
CA ILE A 40 -1.32 7.06 -6.24
C ILE A 40 -0.96 7.17 -7.71
N ASN A 41 0.11 7.90 -7.99
CA ASN A 41 0.63 8.08 -9.33
C ASN A 41 1.61 6.95 -9.71
N LEU A 42 1.20 5.68 -9.51
CA LEU A 42 1.93 4.48 -9.97
C LEU A 42 1.11 3.69 -11.00
N ASP A 43 1.78 3.18 -12.04
CA ASP A 43 1.18 2.37 -13.13
C ASP A 43 0.79 0.99 -12.60
N LEU A 44 -0.35 0.93 -11.91
CA LEU A 44 -0.87 -0.26 -11.26
C LEU A 44 -2.09 -0.75 -12.02
N LYS A 45 -2.27 -2.06 -12.07
CA LYS A 45 -3.47 -2.64 -12.70
C LYS A 45 -4.62 -2.72 -11.72
N LYS A 46 -5.81 -2.45 -12.24
CA LYS A 46 -7.07 -2.66 -11.52
C LYS A 46 -7.25 -4.12 -11.13
N ASN A 47 -7.90 -4.30 -9.99
CA ASN A 47 -8.20 -5.60 -9.39
C ASN A 47 -6.96 -6.37 -8.93
N GLU A 48 -5.78 -5.74 -8.97
CA GLU A 48 -4.58 -6.24 -8.33
C GLU A 48 -4.50 -5.73 -6.90
N LYS A 49 -3.80 -6.49 -6.07
CA LYS A 49 -3.56 -6.18 -4.68
C LYS A 49 -2.09 -5.95 -4.50
N TYR A 50 -1.74 -4.92 -3.75
CA TYR A 50 -0.36 -4.56 -3.49
C TYR A 50 -0.14 -4.35 -2.01
N LEU A 51 1.11 -4.54 -1.58
CA LEU A 51 1.49 -4.26 -0.22
C LEU A 51 1.55 -2.74 -0.01
N LEU A 52 0.85 -2.24 0.99
CA LEU A 52 0.86 -0.84 1.39
C LEU A 52 1.52 -0.73 2.76
N ILE A 53 2.51 0.14 2.88
CA ILE A 53 3.09 0.54 4.15
C ILE A 53 2.43 1.85 4.59
N PHE A 54 2.08 1.95 5.87
CA PHE A 54 1.53 3.16 6.45
C PHE A 54 2.07 3.36 7.86
N ASP A 55 2.12 4.60 8.31
CA ASP A 55 2.48 4.89 9.69
C ASP A 55 1.27 4.67 10.62
N SER A 56 1.43 3.86 11.67
CA SER A 56 0.34 3.56 12.61
C SER A 56 -0.15 4.79 13.38
N LEU A 57 0.68 5.83 13.55
CA LEU A 57 0.30 7.10 14.17
C LEU A 57 -0.40 8.01 13.13
N HIS A 58 0.05 7.95 11.88
CA HIS A 58 -0.47 8.75 10.78
C HIS A 58 -0.84 7.88 9.56
N PRO A 59 -2.05 7.30 9.51
CA PRO A 59 -2.48 6.45 8.39
C PRO A 59 -2.59 7.18 7.04
N LYS A 60 -2.55 8.52 7.05
CA LYS A 60 -2.39 9.35 5.85
C LYS A 60 -0.98 9.30 5.26
N SER A 61 0.04 9.08 6.10
CA SER A 61 1.41 8.82 5.68
C SER A 61 1.50 7.36 5.28
N ASN A 62 1.23 7.10 4.01
CA ASN A 62 1.32 5.78 3.42
C ASN A 62 2.21 5.82 2.18
N ALA A 63 2.79 4.68 1.87
CA ALA A 63 3.47 4.43 0.61
C ALA A 63 3.03 3.05 0.11
N LEU A 64 2.67 2.98 -1.17
CA LEU A 64 2.38 1.70 -1.79
C LEU A 64 3.69 1.09 -2.29
N LEU A 65 3.85 -0.21 -2.07
CA LEU A 65 4.94 -0.98 -2.61
C LEU A 65 4.46 -1.70 -3.88
N ASP A 66 4.54 -1.04 -5.02
CA ASP A 66 4.17 -1.58 -6.34
C ASP A 66 4.95 -2.85 -6.70
N ALA A 67 6.20 -2.94 -6.23
CA ALA A 67 7.06 -4.11 -6.45
C ALA A 67 6.55 -5.39 -5.77
N TYR A 68 5.60 -5.29 -4.83
CA TYR A 68 5.09 -6.41 -4.05
C TYR A 68 3.61 -6.62 -4.30
N LYS A 69 3.32 -7.28 -5.42
CA LYS A 69 1.98 -7.75 -5.74
C LYS A 69 1.59 -8.94 -4.85
N ILE A 70 0.38 -8.88 -4.33
CA ILE A 70 -0.25 -9.88 -3.47
C ILE A 70 -1.29 -10.65 -4.30
N ASP A 71 -0.92 -11.80 -4.88
CA ASP A 71 -1.90 -12.65 -5.58
C ASP A 71 -2.75 -13.49 -4.60
N GLN A 72 -2.27 -13.75 -3.38
CA GLN A 72 -3.00 -14.53 -2.38
C GLN A 72 -3.88 -13.66 -1.46
N LEU A 73 -5.06 -14.19 -1.12
CA LEU A 73 -5.92 -13.64 -0.08
C LEU A 73 -5.28 -13.90 1.29
N PHE A 74 -4.59 -12.90 1.85
CA PHE A 74 -4.15 -12.93 3.24
C PHE A 74 -5.20 -12.30 4.16
N ASN A 75 -5.29 -12.79 5.39
CA ASN A 75 -6.10 -12.16 6.42
C ASN A 75 -5.52 -10.79 6.76
N LEU A 76 -6.22 -9.74 6.31
CA LEU A 76 -5.89 -8.35 6.64
C LEU A 76 -5.89 -8.16 8.17
N PRO A 77 -4.73 -7.85 8.78
CA PRO A 77 -4.63 -7.65 10.22
C PRO A 77 -5.33 -6.34 10.58
N VAL A 78 -6.06 -6.36 11.69
CA VAL A 78 -6.80 -5.18 12.15
C VAL A 78 -5.86 -4.00 12.39
N LYS A 79 -4.63 -4.20 12.87
CA LYS A 79 -3.66 -3.12 13.13
C LYS A 79 -2.56 -2.98 12.08
N GLY A 80 -2.68 -3.64 10.93
CA GLY A 80 -1.57 -3.81 10.01
C GLY A 80 -0.57 -4.89 10.47
N TRP A 81 0.17 -5.48 9.54
CA TRP A 81 1.27 -6.40 9.83
C TRP A 81 2.47 -5.63 10.33
N SER A 82 3.28 -6.30 11.14
CA SER A 82 4.66 -5.90 11.38
C SER A 82 5.55 -6.54 10.32
N PHE A 83 6.77 -6.02 10.12
CA PHE A 83 7.69 -6.57 9.11
C PHE A 83 7.93 -8.08 9.29
N ASN A 84 8.09 -8.54 10.54
CA ASN A 84 8.26 -9.95 10.87
C ASN A 84 7.01 -10.83 10.68
N GLU A 85 5.83 -10.23 10.54
CA GLU A 85 4.55 -10.95 10.40
C GLU A 85 4.04 -10.93 8.95
N LEU A 86 4.82 -10.39 8.03
CA LEU A 86 4.45 -10.33 6.63
C LEU A 86 4.40 -11.75 6.04
N PRO A 87 3.28 -12.13 5.42
CA PRO A 87 3.14 -13.45 4.82
C PRO A 87 3.89 -13.57 3.48
N ILE A 88 4.52 -12.49 3.01
CA ILE A 88 5.35 -12.46 1.81
C ILE A 88 6.80 -12.13 2.17
N LYS A 89 7.74 -12.71 1.40
CA LYS A 89 9.14 -12.32 1.47
C LYS A 89 9.30 -10.95 0.82
N VAL A 90 9.27 -9.92 1.66
CA VAL A 90 9.71 -8.56 1.31
C VAL A 90 11.16 -8.37 1.70
N ASP A 91 11.90 -7.66 0.85
CA ASP A 91 13.27 -7.25 1.16
C ASP A 91 13.22 -6.03 2.07
N THR A 92 13.83 -6.15 3.25
CA THR A 92 13.99 -5.06 4.21
C THR A 92 14.65 -3.86 3.55
N THR A 93 15.63 -4.07 2.66
CA THR A 93 16.38 -3.01 1.97
C THR A 93 15.48 -2.16 1.07
N LYS A 94 14.50 -2.76 0.38
CA LYS A 94 13.54 -2.00 -0.43
C LYS A 94 12.59 -1.20 0.46
N ILE A 95 12.15 -1.80 1.57
CA ILE A 95 11.27 -1.11 2.50
C ILE A 95 12.00 0.03 3.21
N GLU A 96 13.24 -0.17 3.64
CA GLU A 96 14.07 0.87 4.23
C GLU A 96 14.23 2.05 3.28
N ASN A 97 14.44 1.83 1.98
CA ASN A 97 14.47 2.94 1.01
C ASN A 97 13.13 3.70 0.95
N VAL A 98 12.00 3.00 1.00
CA VAL A 98 10.67 3.63 0.97
C VAL A 98 10.34 4.35 2.29
N VAL A 99 10.79 3.82 3.42
CA VAL A 99 10.55 4.39 4.76
C VAL A 99 11.51 5.54 5.07
N LEU A 100 12.77 5.41 4.68
CA LEU A 100 13.84 6.37 4.96
C LEU A 100 13.96 7.44 3.88
N GLY A 101 13.35 7.26 2.71
CA GLY A 101 13.19 8.27 1.66
C GLY A 101 14.42 9.16 1.49
N ASN A 102 15.45 8.63 0.83
CA ASN A 102 16.49 9.48 0.23
C ASN A 102 16.01 9.98 -1.13
#